data_AF-A0A6N2MAY2-F1
#
_entry.id   AF-A0A6N2MAY2-F1
#
_cell.length_a   1.000
_cell.length_b   1.000
_cell.length_c   1.000
_cell.angle_alpha   90.00
_cell.angle_beta   90.00
_cell.angle_gamma   90.00
#
_symmetry.space_group_name_H-M   'P 1'
#
loop_
_entity.id
_entity.type
_entity.pdbx_description
1 polymer ?
#
loop_
_entity_poly.entity_id
_entity_poly.type
_entity_poly.pdbx_seq_one_letter_code
_entity_poly.pdbx_strand_id
1 'polypeptide(L)'
;MGGLEEWKVLGGEGDQAFPCLEKLSIQWCGKLKSIQVLFPALKELTLSGMGGLEEWIVAGGEGDQVFPCLEKLSIERCGKLKSILICGLSSLVEFGIEKCDELRYLSGEFHGFTSLQLLRIQDCEKLESIPSVQHCTTLVELNIRSCRELITIHGDFRELRSSLKKLVIGNCRLGALPSGLQCCTSLEELWIVSWGELIHINDLQELSSLRRLSINGCDKLISIDWLGLRQLRYLVKLTIMWCRSLSYFPEEDCMGSLTQLRELDIGGFSKELEAFPAGLVNSFQHPNLSGSLESLWIYGWDKLKSIPHQLQHLTALKGGGATIASDLESIGNEIAKKCGGLPLLAKVLGGTLHGKQAQEWHLILNSRLWDTEDGNKALRVLRLSFDYLSSPTLKKCFAYCSIFPKDFRIEREELIQLWMAE
;
A
#
# COMPACT_ATOMS: atom_id res chain seq x y z
N MET A 1 4.13 -32.35 12.87
CA MET A 1 3.63 -33.38 11.93
C MET A 1 4.51 -33.40 10.67
N GLY A 2 5.73 -33.97 10.74
CA GLY A 2 6.76 -33.78 9.69
C GLY A 2 6.77 -34.77 8.52
N GLY A 3 5.78 -35.67 8.44
CA GLY A 3 5.77 -36.79 7.48
C GLY A 3 4.61 -36.83 6.49
N LEU A 4 3.63 -35.94 6.59
CA LEU A 4 2.42 -36.00 5.77
C LEU A 4 2.72 -35.42 4.36
N GLU A 5 2.85 -36.31 3.38
CA GLU A 5 3.14 -35.94 1.98
C GLU A 5 1.87 -35.76 1.14
N GLU A 6 0.82 -36.52 1.46
CA GLU A 6 -0.49 -36.45 0.82
C GLU A 6 -1.56 -36.52 1.90
N TRP A 7 -2.59 -35.68 1.78
CA TRP A 7 -3.80 -35.85 2.58
C TRP A 7 -4.78 -36.67 1.74
N LYS A 8 -4.86 -37.96 2.06
CA LYS A 8 -5.81 -38.93 1.50
C LYS A 8 -6.66 -39.49 2.62
N VAL A 9 -7.94 -39.73 2.37
CA VAL A 9 -8.76 -40.55 3.27
C VAL A 9 -8.34 -42.01 3.06
N LEU A 10 -7.96 -42.71 4.13
CA LEU A 10 -7.66 -44.14 4.08
C LEU A 10 -8.98 -44.92 4.08
N GLY A 11 -9.63 -44.98 2.93
CA GLY A 11 -10.89 -45.68 2.70
C GLY A 11 -11.54 -45.16 1.42
N GLY A 12 -11.85 -46.08 0.48
CA GLY A 12 -12.78 -45.92 -0.65
C GLY A 12 -12.61 -44.74 -1.63
N GLU A 13 -12.70 -45.02 -2.94
CA GLU A 13 -13.06 -43.98 -3.91
C GLU A 13 -14.39 -43.33 -3.49
N GLY A 14 -14.37 -42.05 -3.11
CA GLY A 14 -15.57 -41.27 -2.81
C GLY A 14 -15.87 -40.99 -1.32
N ASP A 15 -15.00 -41.36 -0.37
CA ASP A 15 -15.28 -41.11 1.05
C ASP A 15 -15.18 -39.62 1.42
N GLN A 16 -16.34 -39.03 1.75
CA GLN A 16 -16.46 -37.68 2.30
C GLN A 16 -15.81 -37.62 3.68
N ALA A 17 -14.80 -36.76 3.87
CA ALA A 17 -14.23 -36.52 5.19
C ALA A 17 -14.68 -35.17 5.74
N PHE A 18 -15.03 -35.18 7.02
CA PHE A 18 -15.45 -33.99 7.77
C PHE A 18 -16.62 -33.21 7.11
N PRO A 19 -17.82 -33.82 7.00
CA PRO A 19 -18.95 -33.25 6.26
C PRO A 19 -19.52 -31.95 6.84
N CYS A 20 -19.13 -31.57 8.06
CA CYS A 20 -19.53 -30.32 8.71
C CYS A 20 -18.37 -29.30 8.84
N LEU A 21 -17.20 -29.59 8.26
CA LEU A 21 -16.04 -28.70 8.36
C LEU A 21 -16.22 -27.51 7.42
N GLU A 22 -16.51 -26.35 7.99
CA GLU A 22 -16.67 -25.11 7.21
C GLU A 22 -15.38 -24.33 7.01
N LYS A 23 -14.39 -24.51 7.90
CA LYS A 23 -13.13 -23.75 7.88
C LYS A 23 -11.95 -24.69 8.06
N LEU A 24 -10.99 -24.60 7.16
CA LEU A 24 -9.76 -25.40 7.18
C LEU A 24 -8.56 -24.49 6.97
N SER A 25 -7.67 -24.46 7.94
CA SER A 25 -6.37 -23.79 7.82
C SER A 25 -5.27 -24.83 7.95
N ILE A 26 -4.47 -24.96 6.90
CA ILE A 26 -3.31 -25.85 6.85
C ILE A 26 -2.07 -24.96 6.89
N GLN A 27 -1.26 -25.13 7.93
CA GLN A 27 -0.11 -24.27 8.17
C GLN A 27 1.16 -25.09 8.38
N TRP A 28 2.26 -24.62 7.81
CA TRP A 28 3.62 -25.16 8.04
C TRP A 28 3.78 -26.64 7.68
N CYS A 29 2.96 -27.14 6.74
CA CYS A 29 3.05 -28.51 6.22
C CYS A 29 4.11 -28.59 5.11
N GLY A 30 5.39 -28.66 5.49
CA GLY A 30 6.53 -28.63 4.56
C GLY A 30 6.65 -29.83 3.61
N LYS A 31 5.86 -30.89 3.81
CA LYS A 31 5.86 -32.09 2.96
C LYS A 31 4.59 -32.27 2.14
N LEU A 32 3.50 -31.57 2.49
CA LEU A 32 2.20 -31.81 1.87
C LEU A 32 2.20 -31.26 0.45
N LYS A 33 2.03 -32.16 -0.53
CA LYS A 33 2.05 -31.84 -1.96
C LYS A 33 0.65 -31.74 -2.56
N SER A 34 -0.32 -32.49 -2.06
CA SER A 34 -1.67 -32.53 -2.61
C SER A 34 -2.73 -32.86 -1.55
N ILE A 35 -3.95 -32.39 -1.81
CA ILE A 35 -5.15 -32.68 -1.03
C ILE A 35 -6.12 -33.37 -1.98
N GLN A 36 -6.40 -34.64 -1.77
CA GLN A 36 -7.34 -35.44 -2.58
C GLN A 36 -8.61 -35.79 -1.79
N VAL A 37 -8.95 -34.96 -0.81
CA VAL A 37 -10.09 -35.17 0.08
C VAL A 37 -11.23 -34.24 -0.31
N LEU A 38 -12.45 -34.79 -0.40
CA LEU A 38 -13.67 -34.03 -0.65
C LEU A 38 -14.14 -33.35 0.64
N PHE A 39 -14.30 -32.02 0.61
CA PHE A 39 -14.85 -31.24 1.72
C PHE A 39 -16.16 -30.56 1.32
N PRO A 40 -17.31 -31.23 1.49
CA PRO A 40 -18.57 -30.78 0.91
C PRO A 40 -19.14 -29.50 1.55
N ALA A 41 -18.84 -29.22 2.82
CA ALA A 41 -19.33 -28.04 3.54
C ALA A 41 -18.29 -26.93 3.71
N LEU A 42 -17.08 -27.08 3.12
CA LEU A 42 -15.99 -26.14 3.36
C LEU A 42 -16.24 -24.81 2.66
N LYS A 43 -16.27 -23.75 3.45
CA LYS A 43 -16.46 -22.36 3.03
C LYS A 43 -15.15 -21.58 3.00
N GLU A 44 -14.22 -21.87 3.91
CA GLU A 44 -12.96 -21.15 4.00
C GLU A 44 -11.77 -22.11 4.00
N LEU A 45 -10.85 -21.94 3.05
CA LEU A 45 -9.60 -22.68 2.95
C LEU A 45 -8.42 -21.72 3.02
N THR A 46 -7.49 -21.96 3.93
CA THR A 46 -6.23 -21.22 4.02
C THR A 46 -5.05 -22.19 3.98
N LEU A 47 -4.14 -21.99 3.03
CA LEU A 47 -2.88 -22.73 2.91
C LEU A 47 -1.73 -21.76 3.24
N SER A 48 -1.01 -21.97 4.33
CA SER A 48 0.06 -21.08 4.78
C SER A 48 1.37 -21.82 5.04
N GLY A 49 2.49 -21.33 4.49
CA GLY A 49 3.81 -21.90 4.78
C GLY A 49 3.98 -23.34 4.25
N MET A 50 3.38 -23.64 3.09
CA MET A 50 3.42 -24.96 2.46
C MET A 50 4.74 -25.18 1.71
N GLY A 51 5.82 -25.46 2.44
CA GLY A 51 7.18 -25.58 1.87
C GLY A 51 7.42 -26.77 0.92
N GLY A 52 6.43 -27.65 0.74
CA GLY A 52 6.48 -28.80 -0.17
C GLY A 52 5.50 -28.70 -1.35
N LEU A 53 4.64 -27.68 -1.37
CA LEU A 53 3.61 -27.52 -2.39
C LEU A 53 4.23 -26.87 -3.63
N GLU A 54 4.42 -27.67 -4.68
CA GLU A 54 4.96 -27.18 -5.96
C GLU A 54 3.86 -26.80 -6.95
N GLU A 55 2.76 -27.53 -6.94
CA GLU A 55 1.62 -27.31 -7.81
C GLU A 55 0.34 -27.48 -6.99
N TRP A 56 -0.62 -26.58 -7.17
CA TRP A 56 -1.94 -26.74 -6.57
C TRP A 56 -2.97 -26.96 -7.66
N ILE A 57 -3.62 -28.12 -7.62
CA ILE A 57 -4.65 -28.52 -8.57
C ILE A 57 -5.95 -28.67 -7.80
N VAL A 58 -6.94 -27.83 -8.12
CA VAL A 58 -8.32 -28.15 -7.80
C VAL A 58 -8.78 -29.14 -8.85
N ALA A 59 -8.90 -30.41 -8.47
CA ALA A 59 -9.60 -31.36 -9.33
C ALA A 59 -11.05 -30.88 -9.44
N GLY A 60 -11.41 -30.44 -10.65
CA GLY A 60 -12.73 -29.96 -11.02
C GLY A 60 -12.96 -30.29 -12.49
N GLY A 61 -13.02 -31.59 -12.79
CA GLY A 61 -13.64 -32.05 -14.04
C GLY A 61 -15.16 -31.93 -13.95
N GLU A 62 -15.84 -32.01 -15.07
CA GLU A 62 -17.31 -32.16 -15.14
C GLU A 62 -17.76 -33.37 -14.30
N GLY A 63 -18.15 -33.14 -13.04
CA GLY A 63 -18.74 -34.17 -12.18
C GLY A 63 -18.38 -34.07 -10.69
N ASP A 64 -17.11 -33.83 -10.35
CA ASP A 64 -16.62 -33.92 -8.96
C ASP A 64 -15.95 -32.61 -8.51
N GLN A 65 -16.75 -31.64 -8.04
CA GLN A 65 -16.22 -30.46 -7.36
C GLN A 65 -15.70 -30.85 -5.98
N VAL A 66 -14.38 -30.74 -5.77
CA VAL A 66 -13.74 -31.01 -4.46
C VAL A 66 -14.17 -30.00 -3.38
N PHE A 67 -14.57 -28.80 -3.78
CA PHE A 67 -14.92 -27.68 -2.91
C PHE A 67 -16.18 -26.92 -3.40
N PRO A 68 -17.37 -27.52 -3.34
CA PRO A 68 -18.59 -26.94 -3.94
C PRO A 68 -19.08 -25.67 -3.22
N CYS A 69 -18.81 -25.54 -1.92
CA CYS A 69 -19.27 -24.42 -1.09
C CYS A 69 -18.17 -23.42 -0.73
N LEU A 70 -17.01 -23.47 -1.40
CA LEU A 70 -15.87 -22.63 -1.01
C LEU A 70 -16.11 -21.18 -1.40
N GLU A 71 -16.18 -20.33 -0.39
CA GLU A 71 -16.40 -18.88 -0.50
C GLU A 71 -15.09 -18.10 -0.39
N LYS A 72 -14.11 -18.61 0.38
CA LYS A 72 -12.83 -17.94 0.60
C LYS A 72 -11.65 -18.88 0.46
N LEU A 73 -10.68 -18.47 -0.36
CA LEU A 73 -9.42 -19.17 -0.56
C LEU A 73 -8.26 -18.20 -0.33
N SER A 74 -7.36 -18.54 0.60
CA SER A 74 -6.11 -17.81 0.82
C SER A 74 -4.91 -18.75 0.70
N ILE A 75 -3.92 -18.37 -0.10
CA ILE A 75 -2.65 -19.09 -0.27
C ILE A 75 -1.52 -18.15 0.11
N GLU A 76 -0.81 -18.45 1.19
CA GLU A 76 0.16 -17.55 1.81
C GLU A 76 1.50 -18.23 2.03
N ARG A 77 2.61 -17.55 1.72
CA ARG A 77 3.98 -18.03 2.06
C ARG A 77 4.30 -19.41 1.49
N CYS A 78 3.77 -19.74 0.32
CA CYS A 78 4.00 -21.01 -0.37
C CYS A 78 5.18 -20.88 -1.34
N GLY A 79 6.39 -20.77 -0.80
CA GLY A 79 7.59 -20.38 -1.55
C GLY A 79 8.07 -21.36 -2.64
N LYS A 80 7.52 -22.58 -2.74
CA LYS A 80 7.84 -23.52 -3.84
C LYS A 80 6.74 -23.63 -4.89
N LEU A 81 5.61 -22.96 -4.68
CA LEU A 81 4.45 -23.06 -5.56
C LEU A 81 4.75 -22.40 -6.89
N LYS A 82 4.82 -23.20 -7.96
CA LYS A 82 5.15 -22.77 -9.32
C LYS A 82 3.91 -22.43 -10.13
N SER A 83 2.82 -23.18 -9.91
CA SER A 83 1.58 -23.07 -10.68
C SER A 83 0.35 -23.35 -9.81
N ILE A 84 -0.75 -22.70 -10.19
CA ILE A 84 -2.07 -22.91 -9.58
C ILE A 84 -3.05 -23.19 -10.72
N LEU A 85 -3.63 -24.37 -10.74
CA LEU A 85 -4.69 -24.78 -11.66
C LEU A 85 -6.03 -24.56 -10.98
N ILE A 86 -6.74 -23.49 -11.36
CA ILE A 86 -8.03 -23.15 -10.77
C ILE A 86 -9.13 -23.32 -11.80
N CYS A 87 -10.02 -24.28 -11.55
CA CYS A 87 -11.20 -24.54 -12.36
C CYS A 87 -12.40 -24.77 -11.44
N GLY A 88 -13.58 -24.24 -11.82
CA GLY A 88 -14.86 -24.68 -11.25
C GLY A 88 -15.19 -24.21 -9.84
N LEU A 89 -14.60 -23.11 -9.35
CA LEU A 89 -14.92 -22.50 -8.04
C LEU A 89 -16.03 -21.44 -8.14
N SER A 90 -17.26 -21.84 -8.45
CA SER A 90 -18.37 -20.91 -8.68
C SER A 90 -18.90 -20.19 -7.45
N SER A 91 -18.68 -20.76 -6.27
CA SER A 91 -19.11 -20.20 -4.99
C SER A 91 -18.08 -19.22 -4.41
N LEU A 92 -16.90 -19.09 -5.04
CA LEU A 92 -15.80 -18.31 -4.46
C LEU A 92 -16.07 -16.81 -4.55
N VAL A 93 -16.02 -16.16 -3.40
CA VAL A 93 -16.25 -14.72 -3.21
C VAL A 93 -14.92 -13.98 -3.02
N GLU A 94 -13.97 -14.57 -2.29
CA GLU A 94 -12.66 -13.99 -1.99
C GLU A 94 -11.53 -14.96 -2.38
N PHE A 95 -10.62 -14.48 -3.23
CA PHE A 95 -9.39 -15.19 -3.58
C PHE A 95 -8.16 -14.35 -3.27
N GLY A 96 -7.26 -14.89 -2.44
CA GLY A 96 -6.03 -14.24 -2.01
C GLY A 96 -4.80 -15.12 -2.25
N ILE A 97 -3.73 -14.52 -2.80
CA ILE A 97 -2.40 -15.10 -2.89
C ILE A 97 -1.40 -14.10 -2.31
N GLU A 98 -0.57 -14.51 -1.37
CA GLU A 98 0.47 -13.66 -0.75
C GLU A 98 1.80 -14.42 -0.60
N LYS A 99 2.94 -13.78 -0.95
CA LYS A 99 4.29 -14.32 -0.69
C LYS A 99 4.53 -15.69 -1.31
N CYS A 100 4.22 -15.82 -2.59
CA CYS A 100 4.44 -17.03 -3.39
C CYS A 100 5.50 -16.75 -4.46
N ASP A 101 6.77 -16.71 -4.04
CA ASP A 101 7.87 -16.15 -4.84
C ASP A 101 8.19 -16.95 -6.12
N GLU A 102 7.93 -18.26 -6.14
CA GLU A 102 8.18 -19.12 -7.30
C GLU A 102 7.00 -19.21 -8.27
N LEU A 103 5.87 -18.57 -7.96
CA LEU A 103 4.64 -18.66 -8.76
C LEU A 103 4.84 -17.93 -10.08
N ARG A 104 4.76 -18.67 -11.20
CA ARG A 104 4.99 -18.11 -12.53
C ARG A 104 3.70 -17.79 -13.28
N TYR A 105 2.71 -18.66 -13.13
CA TYR A 105 1.44 -18.56 -13.83
C TYR A 105 0.30 -19.10 -12.98
N LEU A 106 -0.84 -18.42 -13.08
CA LEU A 106 -2.13 -18.99 -12.73
C LEU A 106 -2.64 -19.64 -14.02
N SER A 107 -2.82 -20.95 -14.01
CA SER A 107 -3.25 -21.73 -15.17
C SER A 107 -4.75 -22.02 -15.07
N GLY A 108 -5.44 -21.91 -16.19
CA GLY A 108 -6.90 -21.87 -16.25
C GLY A 108 -7.37 -20.43 -16.45
N GLU A 109 -8.27 -20.23 -17.41
CA GLU A 109 -9.08 -19.01 -17.43
C GLU A 109 -9.96 -18.99 -16.17
N PHE A 110 -10.32 -17.82 -15.64
CA PHE A 110 -11.26 -17.70 -14.51
C PHE A 110 -12.71 -18.10 -14.91
N HIS A 111 -12.84 -19.11 -15.79
CA HIS A 111 -14.08 -19.78 -16.15
C HIS A 111 -14.72 -20.36 -14.90
N GLY A 112 -15.92 -19.88 -14.60
CA GLY A 112 -16.72 -20.34 -13.48
C GLY A 112 -16.65 -19.47 -12.23
N PHE A 113 -15.79 -18.44 -12.13
CA PHE A 113 -15.76 -17.52 -10.97
C PHE A 113 -16.88 -16.46 -11.03
N THR A 114 -18.13 -16.91 -11.08
CA THR A 114 -19.29 -16.02 -11.24
C THR A 114 -19.60 -15.20 -9.98
N SER A 115 -19.13 -15.65 -8.82
CA SER A 115 -19.42 -15.01 -7.51
C SER A 115 -18.24 -14.21 -6.95
N LEU A 116 -17.11 -14.17 -7.66
CA LEU A 116 -15.87 -13.58 -7.14
C LEU A 116 -16.00 -12.07 -7.02
N GLN A 117 -15.95 -11.56 -5.79
CA GLN A 117 -16.04 -10.14 -5.48
C GLN A 117 -14.67 -9.54 -5.20
N LEU A 118 -13.70 -10.33 -4.74
CA LEU A 118 -12.41 -9.82 -4.33
C LEU A 118 -11.26 -10.73 -4.79
N LEU A 119 -10.32 -10.15 -5.52
CA LEU A 119 -9.08 -10.81 -5.96
C LEU A 119 -7.87 -10.02 -5.44
N ARG A 120 -7.05 -10.66 -4.60
CA ARG A 120 -5.80 -10.10 -4.06
C ARG A 120 -4.62 -10.98 -4.44
N ILE A 121 -3.60 -10.39 -5.06
CA ILE A 121 -2.33 -11.06 -5.37
C ILE A 121 -1.19 -10.15 -4.91
N GLN A 122 -0.38 -10.59 -3.95
CA GLN A 122 0.65 -9.76 -3.33
C GLN A 122 1.97 -10.51 -3.18
N ASP A 123 3.09 -9.82 -3.40
CA ASP A 123 4.44 -10.35 -3.19
C ASP A 123 4.68 -11.69 -3.94
N CYS A 124 4.28 -11.76 -5.21
CA CYS A 124 4.54 -12.89 -6.10
C CYS A 124 5.57 -12.47 -7.16
N GLU A 125 6.86 -12.52 -6.81
CA GLU A 125 7.90 -11.84 -7.60
C GLU A 125 8.06 -12.36 -9.03
N LYS A 126 7.90 -13.67 -9.26
CA LYS A 126 8.06 -14.32 -10.57
C LYS A 126 6.78 -14.45 -11.40
N LEU A 127 5.67 -13.88 -10.96
CA LEU A 127 4.41 -13.98 -11.69
C LEU A 127 4.47 -13.16 -12.97
N GLU A 128 4.44 -13.82 -14.13
CA GLU A 128 4.63 -13.16 -15.44
C GLU A 128 3.32 -12.60 -16.02
N SER A 129 2.20 -13.31 -15.80
CA SER A 129 0.89 -12.93 -16.33
C SER A 129 -0.27 -13.33 -15.40
N ILE A 130 -1.37 -12.60 -15.50
CA ILE A 130 -2.65 -12.93 -14.83
C ILE A 130 -3.67 -13.37 -15.90
N PRO A 131 -4.40 -14.49 -15.69
CA PRO A 131 -5.44 -14.97 -16.59
C PRO A 131 -6.56 -13.97 -16.78
N SER A 132 -7.36 -14.22 -17.83
CA SER A 132 -8.51 -13.38 -18.16
C SER A 132 -9.52 -13.31 -17.02
N VAL A 133 -9.71 -12.09 -16.48
CA VAL A 133 -10.72 -11.78 -15.44
C VAL A 133 -12.07 -11.36 -16.03
N GLN A 134 -12.24 -11.44 -17.35
CA GLN A 134 -13.44 -10.96 -18.07
C GLN A 134 -14.75 -11.63 -17.61
N HIS A 135 -14.68 -12.85 -17.08
CA HIS A 135 -15.85 -13.60 -16.63
C HIS A 135 -16.26 -13.31 -15.18
N CYS A 136 -15.43 -12.58 -14.42
CA CYS A 136 -15.69 -12.23 -13.02
C CYS A 136 -16.61 -11.01 -12.91
N THR A 137 -17.81 -11.06 -13.48
CA THR A 137 -18.72 -9.90 -13.58
C THR A 137 -19.20 -9.36 -12.23
N THR A 138 -18.97 -10.05 -11.12
CA THR A 138 -19.27 -9.62 -9.76
C THR A 138 -18.07 -9.00 -9.02
N LEU A 139 -16.90 -8.90 -9.68
CA LEU A 139 -15.65 -8.44 -9.07
C LEU A 139 -15.74 -6.96 -8.65
N VAL A 140 -15.59 -6.71 -7.35
CA VAL A 140 -15.67 -5.38 -6.73
C VAL A 140 -14.27 -4.78 -6.52
N GLU A 141 -13.31 -5.60 -6.06
CA GLU A 141 -11.93 -5.18 -5.82
C GLU A 141 -10.93 -6.12 -6.50
N LEU A 142 -10.06 -5.53 -7.32
CA LEU A 142 -8.86 -6.18 -7.86
C LEU A 142 -7.62 -5.49 -7.30
N ASN A 143 -6.77 -6.24 -6.60
CA ASN A 143 -5.62 -5.71 -5.90
C ASN A 143 -4.37 -6.58 -6.13
N ILE A 144 -3.47 -6.07 -6.96
CA ILE A 144 -2.24 -6.73 -7.36
C ILE A 144 -1.06 -5.88 -6.90
N ARG A 145 -0.17 -6.41 -6.06
CA ARG A 145 0.98 -5.65 -5.53
C ARG A 145 2.27 -6.47 -5.56
N SER A 146 3.39 -5.82 -5.79
CA SER A 146 4.73 -6.41 -5.71
C SER A 146 4.92 -7.65 -6.59
N CYS A 147 4.36 -7.63 -7.80
CA CYS A 147 4.54 -8.68 -8.81
C CYS A 147 5.52 -8.18 -9.87
N ARG A 148 6.83 -8.27 -9.58
CA ARG A 148 7.87 -7.54 -10.32
C ARG A 148 8.07 -8.00 -11.77
N GLU A 149 7.79 -9.26 -12.09
CA GLU A 149 7.86 -9.76 -13.47
C GLU A 149 6.51 -9.68 -14.21
N LEU A 150 5.45 -9.14 -13.58
CA LEU A 150 4.14 -9.04 -14.20
C LEU A 150 4.14 -7.99 -15.31
N ILE A 151 4.03 -8.46 -16.55
CA ILE A 151 4.05 -7.61 -17.75
C ILE A 151 2.66 -7.33 -18.32
N THR A 152 1.67 -8.21 -18.07
CA THR A 152 0.34 -8.10 -18.64
C THR A 152 -0.74 -8.73 -17.75
N ILE A 153 -1.93 -8.16 -17.81
CA ILE A 153 -3.16 -8.74 -17.27
C ILE A 153 -4.02 -9.06 -18.50
N HIS A 154 -4.24 -10.35 -18.76
CA HIS A 154 -5.06 -10.75 -19.90
C HIS A 154 -6.54 -10.44 -19.63
N GLY A 155 -7.31 -10.25 -20.71
CA GLY A 155 -8.75 -10.03 -20.67
C GLY A 155 -9.17 -8.58 -20.90
N ASP A 156 -10.42 -8.41 -21.33
CA ASP A 156 -11.07 -7.11 -21.51
C ASP A 156 -11.88 -6.77 -20.24
N PHE A 157 -11.57 -5.63 -19.62
CA PHE A 157 -12.24 -5.14 -18.41
C PHE A 157 -13.65 -4.58 -18.70
N ARG A 158 -14.08 -4.52 -19.97
CA ARG A 158 -15.41 -4.05 -20.37
C ARG A 158 -16.56 -4.80 -19.70
N GLU A 159 -16.41 -6.09 -19.47
CA GLU A 159 -17.43 -6.91 -18.78
C GLU A 159 -17.53 -6.59 -17.28
N LEU A 160 -16.50 -5.97 -16.70
CA LEU A 160 -16.45 -5.54 -15.30
C LEU A 160 -17.04 -4.13 -15.10
N ARG A 161 -17.66 -3.56 -16.13
CA ARG A 161 -18.07 -2.15 -16.17
C ARG A 161 -18.94 -1.69 -15.00
N SER A 162 -19.81 -2.58 -14.52
CA SER A 162 -20.83 -2.29 -13.51
C SER A 162 -20.48 -2.79 -12.10
N SER A 163 -19.42 -3.57 -11.95
CA SER A 163 -19.06 -4.22 -10.68
C SER A 163 -17.77 -3.68 -10.07
N LEU A 164 -16.74 -3.42 -10.88
CA LEU A 164 -15.41 -3.07 -10.37
C LEU A 164 -15.39 -1.66 -9.79
N LYS A 165 -15.29 -1.57 -8.46
CA LYS A 165 -15.23 -0.31 -7.72
C LYS A 165 -13.82 0.13 -7.38
N LYS A 166 -12.90 -0.82 -7.19
CA LYS A 166 -11.54 -0.53 -6.75
C LYS A 166 -10.51 -1.35 -7.50
N LEU A 167 -9.57 -0.66 -8.14
CA LEU A 167 -8.43 -1.25 -8.82
C LEU A 167 -7.14 -0.74 -8.21
N VAL A 168 -6.33 -1.67 -7.72
CA VAL A 168 -5.02 -1.38 -7.14
C VAL A 168 -3.98 -2.23 -7.84
N ILE A 169 -3.03 -1.59 -8.51
CA ILE A 169 -1.92 -2.27 -9.17
C ILE A 169 -0.62 -1.56 -8.77
N GLY A 170 0.25 -2.27 -8.08
CA GLY A 170 1.47 -1.72 -7.49
C GLY A 170 2.73 -2.54 -7.76
N ASN A 171 3.85 -1.89 -8.06
CA ASN A 171 5.17 -2.51 -8.16
C ASN A 171 5.21 -3.67 -9.18
N CYS A 172 4.83 -3.34 -10.43
CA CYS A 172 4.72 -4.26 -11.58
C CYS A 172 5.43 -3.68 -12.83
N ARG A 173 5.66 -4.49 -13.87
CA ARG A 173 6.25 -4.07 -15.15
C ARG A 173 5.22 -3.81 -16.26
N LEU A 174 3.99 -3.44 -15.88
CA LEU A 174 2.93 -3.11 -16.84
C LEU A 174 3.29 -1.84 -17.63
N GLY A 175 3.19 -1.94 -18.95
CA GLY A 175 3.48 -0.83 -19.87
C GLY A 175 2.30 0.09 -20.17
N ALA A 176 1.07 -0.37 -19.90
CA ALA A 176 -0.17 0.36 -20.15
C ALA A 176 -1.27 -0.09 -19.19
N LEU A 177 -2.32 0.70 -19.07
CA LEU A 177 -3.54 0.32 -18.34
C LEU A 177 -4.16 -0.94 -18.97
N PRO A 178 -4.84 -1.80 -18.18
CA PRO A 178 -5.57 -2.94 -18.71
C PRO A 178 -6.58 -2.54 -19.78
N SER A 179 -6.68 -3.34 -20.84
CA SER A 179 -7.62 -3.11 -21.94
C SER A 179 -9.06 -3.09 -21.44
N GLY A 180 -9.82 -2.06 -21.85
CA GLY A 180 -11.23 -1.92 -21.49
C GLY A 180 -11.50 -1.27 -20.14
N LEU A 181 -10.46 -0.88 -19.39
CA LEU A 181 -10.62 -0.19 -18.11
C LEU A 181 -11.42 1.10 -18.25
N GLN A 182 -11.31 1.79 -19.39
CA GLN A 182 -12.09 2.98 -19.71
C GLN A 182 -13.61 2.72 -19.70
N CYS A 183 -14.05 1.47 -19.89
CA CYS A 183 -15.48 1.11 -19.80
C CYS A 183 -15.96 0.93 -18.36
N CYS A 184 -15.07 0.95 -17.35
CA CYS A 184 -15.41 0.74 -15.94
C CYS A 184 -16.07 1.97 -15.30
N THR A 185 -17.32 2.22 -15.67
CA THR A 185 -18.11 3.36 -15.16
C THR A 185 -18.42 3.28 -13.67
N SER A 186 -18.27 2.12 -13.02
CA SER A 186 -18.45 1.95 -11.57
C SER A 186 -17.18 2.14 -10.74
N LEU A 187 -16.03 2.38 -11.39
CA LEU A 187 -14.74 2.50 -10.71
C LEU A 187 -14.68 3.77 -9.86
N GLU A 188 -14.55 3.59 -8.54
CA GLU A 188 -14.46 4.67 -7.55
C GLU A 188 -13.00 4.96 -7.14
N GLU A 189 -12.14 3.95 -7.14
CA GLU A 189 -10.74 4.06 -6.72
C GLU A 189 -9.76 3.40 -7.69
N LEU A 190 -8.77 4.16 -8.16
CA LEU A 190 -7.70 3.70 -9.04
C LEU A 190 -6.33 4.03 -8.45
N TRP A 191 -5.52 3.00 -8.22
CA TRP A 191 -4.18 3.12 -7.65
C TRP A 191 -3.15 2.48 -8.59
N ILE A 192 -2.26 3.32 -9.12
CA ILE A 192 -1.17 2.99 -10.03
C ILE A 192 0.12 3.33 -9.28
N VAL A 193 0.81 2.34 -8.74
CA VAL A 193 1.98 2.55 -7.89
C VAL A 193 3.19 1.85 -8.48
N SER A 194 4.31 2.54 -8.70
CA SER A 194 5.58 1.97 -9.13
C SER A 194 5.49 1.05 -10.34
N TRP A 195 4.85 1.50 -11.43
CA TRP A 195 4.87 0.77 -12.70
C TRP A 195 6.17 1.04 -13.45
N GLY A 196 6.95 0.00 -13.69
CA GLY A 196 8.31 0.09 -14.23
C GLY A 196 8.40 0.46 -15.72
N GLU A 197 7.35 0.15 -16.49
CA GLU A 197 7.33 0.32 -17.95
C GLU A 197 6.23 1.29 -18.44
N LEU A 198 5.47 1.89 -17.53
CA LEU A 198 4.38 2.80 -17.89
C LEU A 198 4.92 4.13 -18.43
N ILE A 199 4.62 4.42 -19.70
CA ILE A 199 5.09 5.65 -20.37
C ILE A 199 3.99 6.72 -20.42
N HIS A 200 2.75 6.30 -20.70
CA HIS A 200 1.61 7.20 -20.87
C HIS A 200 0.36 6.63 -20.20
N ILE A 201 -0.48 7.51 -19.67
CA ILE A 201 -1.84 7.19 -19.20
C ILE A 201 -2.83 7.96 -20.06
N ASN A 202 -3.71 7.24 -20.75
CA ASN A 202 -4.73 7.81 -21.64
C ASN A 202 -6.14 7.41 -21.19
N ASP A 203 -7.15 8.02 -21.82
CA ASP A 203 -8.57 7.64 -21.73
C ASP A 203 -9.17 7.74 -20.31
N LEU A 204 -8.69 8.70 -19.49
CA LEU A 204 -9.21 8.89 -18.14
C LEU A 204 -10.63 9.49 -18.13
N GLN A 205 -11.04 10.14 -19.21
CA GLN A 205 -12.33 10.83 -19.36
C GLN A 205 -13.57 9.95 -19.09
N GLU A 206 -13.50 8.66 -19.38
CA GLU A 206 -14.63 7.74 -19.28
C GLU A 206 -14.88 7.24 -17.83
N LEU A 207 -13.89 7.42 -16.94
CA LEU A 207 -13.95 6.98 -15.53
C LEU A 207 -14.77 7.95 -14.65
N SER A 208 -15.99 8.26 -15.09
CA SER A 208 -16.83 9.33 -14.50
C SER A 208 -17.16 9.15 -13.01
N SER A 209 -17.16 7.93 -12.47
CA SER A 209 -17.42 7.67 -11.04
C SER A 209 -16.18 7.75 -10.15
N LEU A 210 -15.01 8.06 -10.70
CA LEU A 210 -13.75 8.01 -9.96
C LEU A 210 -13.71 9.08 -8.87
N ARG A 211 -13.47 8.62 -7.64
CA ARG A 211 -13.38 9.45 -6.42
C ARG A 211 -11.95 9.56 -5.92
N ARG A 212 -11.11 8.55 -6.15
CA ARG A 212 -9.70 8.56 -5.76
C ARG A 212 -8.82 8.08 -6.89
N LEU A 213 -7.86 8.91 -7.29
CA LEU A 213 -6.82 8.56 -8.26
C LEU A 213 -5.46 8.73 -7.61
N SER A 214 -4.67 7.67 -7.55
CA SER A 214 -3.31 7.69 -7.02
C SER A 214 -2.34 7.16 -8.06
N ILE A 215 -1.46 8.01 -8.56
CA ILE A 215 -0.32 7.68 -9.43
C ILE A 215 0.94 7.98 -8.63
N ASN A 216 1.73 6.97 -8.31
CA ASN A 216 2.92 7.14 -7.47
C ASN A 216 4.10 6.35 -8.02
N GLY A 217 5.31 6.91 -8.05
CA GLY A 217 6.54 6.15 -8.27
C GLY A 217 6.71 5.58 -9.69
N CYS A 218 5.94 6.07 -10.67
CA CYS A 218 6.04 5.62 -12.06
C CYS A 218 7.16 6.39 -12.76
N ASP A 219 8.39 5.88 -12.63
CA ASP A 219 9.59 6.60 -13.03
C ASP A 219 9.75 6.80 -14.55
N LYS A 220 9.10 5.98 -15.40
CA LYS A 220 9.10 6.13 -16.87
C LYS A 220 7.91 6.92 -17.42
N LEU A 221 6.98 7.35 -16.58
CA LEU A 221 5.77 8.06 -17.01
C LEU A 221 6.14 9.45 -17.50
N ILE A 222 5.91 9.75 -18.78
CA ILE A 222 6.25 11.02 -19.42
C ILE A 222 5.06 11.99 -19.42
N SER A 223 3.86 11.47 -19.66
CA SER A 223 2.63 12.26 -19.72
C SER A 223 1.42 11.49 -19.22
N ILE A 224 0.41 12.24 -18.79
CA ILE A 224 -0.93 11.74 -18.47
C ILE A 224 -1.97 12.51 -19.27
N ASP A 225 -3.13 11.91 -19.46
CA ASP A 225 -4.30 12.54 -20.06
C ASP A 225 -4.92 13.58 -19.10
N TRP A 226 -4.30 14.75 -19.05
CA TRP A 226 -4.76 15.90 -18.27
C TRP A 226 -6.13 16.39 -18.72
N LEU A 227 -6.45 16.29 -20.02
CA LEU A 227 -7.74 16.69 -20.58
C LEU A 227 -8.87 15.77 -20.10
N GLY A 228 -8.64 14.46 -20.08
CA GLY A 228 -9.57 13.50 -19.52
C GLY A 228 -9.68 13.58 -18.01
N LEU A 229 -8.57 13.84 -17.30
CA LEU A 229 -8.57 14.05 -15.85
C LEU A 229 -9.48 15.22 -15.45
N ARG A 230 -9.51 16.29 -16.25
CA ARG A 230 -10.44 17.44 -16.09
C ARG A 230 -11.91 17.02 -16.16
N GLN A 231 -12.27 15.88 -16.71
CA GLN A 231 -13.68 15.45 -16.80
C GLN A 231 -14.16 14.72 -15.53
N LEU A 232 -13.26 14.39 -14.59
CA LEU A 232 -13.52 13.62 -13.37
C LEU A 232 -14.17 14.46 -12.26
N ARG A 233 -15.41 14.91 -12.47
CA ARG A 233 -16.10 15.87 -11.57
C ARG A 233 -16.32 15.38 -10.14
N TYR A 234 -16.30 14.07 -9.92
CA TYR A 234 -16.51 13.43 -8.61
C TYR A 234 -15.20 13.10 -7.87
N LEU A 235 -14.06 13.47 -8.45
CA LEU A 235 -12.76 13.19 -7.85
C LEU A 235 -12.59 13.98 -6.54
N VAL A 236 -12.38 13.25 -5.45
CA VAL A 236 -12.21 13.78 -4.08
C VAL A 236 -10.73 13.82 -3.71
N LYS A 237 -9.96 12.83 -4.12
CA LYS A 237 -8.52 12.73 -3.85
C LYS A 237 -7.74 12.47 -5.12
N LEU A 238 -6.73 13.30 -5.36
CA LEU A 238 -5.76 13.13 -6.44
C LEU A 238 -4.35 13.10 -5.87
N THR A 239 -3.61 12.04 -6.16
CA THR A 239 -2.22 11.87 -5.76
C THR A 239 -1.38 11.61 -7.02
N ILE A 240 -0.41 12.45 -7.34
CA ILE A 240 0.57 12.28 -8.43
C ILE A 240 1.95 12.57 -7.88
N MET A 241 2.66 11.55 -7.42
CA MET A 241 3.92 11.73 -6.69
C MET A 241 5.04 10.87 -7.24
N TRP A 242 6.28 11.34 -7.14
CA TRP A 242 7.47 10.54 -7.43
C TRP A 242 7.50 9.98 -8.87
N CYS A 243 6.96 10.72 -9.84
CA CYS A 243 7.03 10.38 -11.26
C CYS A 243 8.21 11.12 -11.91
N ARG A 244 9.41 10.53 -11.82
CA ARG A 244 10.67 11.21 -12.15
C ARG A 244 10.92 11.52 -13.64
N SER A 245 10.08 11.01 -14.55
CA SER A 245 10.13 11.38 -15.97
C SER A 245 8.94 12.25 -16.40
N LEU A 246 8.00 12.54 -15.49
CA LEU A 246 6.80 13.31 -15.84
C LEU A 246 7.22 14.76 -16.05
N SER A 247 7.21 15.17 -17.32
CA SER A 247 7.62 16.50 -17.77
C SER A 247 6.53 17.22 -18.57
N TYR A 248 5.58 16.47 -19.14
CA TYR A 248 4.52 17.06 -19.94
C TYR A 248 3.31 17.47 -19.08
N PHE A 249 3.04 18.76 -19.08
CA PHE A 249 1.86 19.40 -18.48
C PHE A 249 1.28 20.39 -19.49
N PRO A 250 -0.05 20.51 -19.59
CA PRO A 250 -0.64 21.53 -20.45
C PRO A 250 -0.31 22.94 -19.93
N GLU A 251 -0.33 23.92 -20.84
CA GLU A 251 -0.20 25.33 -20.47
C GLU A 251 -1.47 25.86 -19.80
N GLU A 252 -2.65 25.37 -20.24
CA GLU A 252 -3.95 25.68 -19.67
C GLU A 252 -4.25 24.93 -18.36
N ASP A 253 -5.38 25.22 -17.71
CA ASP A 253 -5.76 24.57 -16.44
C ASP A 253 -5.93 23.04 -16.59
N CYS A 254 -5.14 22.28 -15.83
CA CYS A 254 -5.23 20.83 -15.77
C CYS A 254 -6.43 20.33 -14.94
N MET A 255 -6.85 21.09 -13.93
CA MET A 255 -7.72 20.61 -12.85
C MET A 255 -8.87 21.56 -12.48
N GLY A 256 -9.06 22.66 -13.22
CA GLY A 256 -10.00 23.73 -12.83
C GLY A 256 -11.47 23.30 -12.74
N SER A 257 -11.85 22.19 -13.37
CA SER A 257 -13.19 21.61 -13.33
C SER A 257 -13.46 20.65 -12.16
N LEU A 258 -12.44 20.31 -11.36
CA LEU A 258 -12.53 19.34 -10.26
C LEU A 258 -13.20 19.94 -9.02
N THR A 259 -14.50 20.20 -9.12
CA THR A 259 -15.29 20.90 -8.08
C THR A 259 -15.35 20.17 -6.73
N GLN A 260 -15.13 18.86 -6.69
CA GLN A 260 -15.21 18.05 -5.46
C GLN A 260 -13.84 17.68 -4.87
N LEU A 261 -12.74 18.15 -5.45
CA LEU A 261 -11.41 17.78 -5.01
C LEU A 261 -11.10 18.38 -3.64
N ARG A 262 -10.85 17.53 -2.65
CA ARG A 262 -10.56 17.91 -1.26
C ARG A 262 -9.11 17.67 -0.89
N GLU A 263 -8.50 16.64 -1.45
CA GLU A 263 -7.11 16.25 -1.16
C GLU A 263 -6.31 16.21 -2.46
N LEU A 264 -5.20 16.95 -2.49
CA LEU A 264 -4.29 16.98 -3.63
C LEU A 264 -2.85 16.77 -3.15
N ASP A 265 -2.22 15.69 -3.61
CA ASP A 265 -0.83 15.38 -3.33
C ASP A 265 -0.07 15.37 -4.66
N ILE A 266 0.85 16.31 -4.88
CA ILE A 266 1.58 16.43 -6.15
C ILE A 266 3.07 16.64 -5.94
N GLY A 267 3.91 16.15 -6.84
CA GLY A 267 5.31 16.53 -6.89
C GLY A 267 6.28 15.36 -7.03
N GLY A 268 7.58 15.62 -6.83
CA GLY A 268 8.61 14.65 -7.19
C GLY A 268 8.62 14.33 -8.70
N PHE A 269 8.46 15.38 -9.52
CA PHE A 269 8.41 15.30 -10.98
C PHE A 269 9.81 15.24 -11.61
N SER A 270 9.87 15.36 -12.94
CA SER A 270 11.13 15.34 -13.68
C SER A 270 12.13 16.40 -13.21
N LYS A 271 13.38 15.98 -13.10
CA LYS A 271 14.55 16.85 -12.87
C LYS A 271 14.75 17.88 -13.98
N GLU A 272 14.07 17.75 -15.12
CA GLU A 272 14.10 18.73 -16.21
C GLU A 272 13.23 19.95 -15.91
N LEU A 273 12.22 19.81 -15.03
CA LEU A 273 11.34 20.91 -14.64
C LEU A 273 12.05 21.82 -13.63
N GLU A 274 12.34 23.06 -14.03
CA GLU A 274 13.02 24.03 -13.16
C GLU A 274 12.04 24.87 -12.32
N ALA A 275 10.75 24.81 -12.65
CA ALA A 275 9.68 25.54 -11.99
C ALA A 275 8.38 24.74 -12.00
N PHE A 276 7.39 25.22 -11.26
CA PHE A 276 6.05 24.64 -11.31
C PHE A 276 5.44 24.75 -12.71
N PRO A 277 4.85 23.67 -13.24
CA PRO A 277 4.17 23.68 -14.52
C PRO A 277 3.03 24.69 -14.59
N ALA A 278 2.94 25.45 -15.69
CA ALA A 278 1.96 26.53 -15.86
C ALA A 278 0.52 26.03 -15.68
N GLY A 279 0.15 24.87 -16.23
CA GLY A 279 -1.21 24.35 -16.07
C GLY A 279 -1.60 23.98 -14.64
N LEU A 280 -0.64 23.56 -13.80
CA LEU A 280 -0.88 23.37 -12.37
C LEU A 280 -1.06 24.71 -11.67
N VAL A 281 -0.21 25.70 -11.98
CA VAL A 281 -0.32 27.06 -11.43
C VAL A 281 -1.67 27.68 -11.77
N ASN A 282 -2.10 27.57 -13.03
CA ASN A 282 -3.39 28.07 -13.52
C ASN A 282 -4.56 27.36 -12.83
N SER A 283 -4.42 26.05 -12.54
CA SER A 283 -5.43 25.30 -11.80
C SER A 283 -5.65 25.83 -10.37
N PHE A 284 -4.59 26.24 -9.67
CA PHE A 284 -4.69 26.79 -8.31
C PHE A 284 -5.42 28.14 -8.25
N GLN A 285 -5.42 28.89 -9.35
CA GLN A 285 -6.16 30.15 -9.46
C GLN A 285 -7.63 29.94 -9.78
N HIS A 286 -8.03 28.73 -10.18
CA HIS A 286 -9.40 28.46 -10.58
C HIS A 286 -10.34 28.46 -9.35
N PRO A 287 -11.47 29.20 -9.39
CA PRO A 287 -12.35 29.39 -8.23
C PRO A 287 -12.91 28.08 -7.67
N ASN A 288 -13.18 27.11 -8.54
CA ASN A 288 -13.67 25.79 -8.12
C ASN A 288 -12.70 25.06 -7.19
N LEU A 289 -11.39 25.11 -7.48
CA LEU A 289 -10.37 24.41 -6.72
C LEU A 289 -10.02 25.17 -5.42
N SER A 290 -10.00 26.51 -5.51
CA SER A 290 -9.73 27.40 -4.37
C SER A 290 -10.68 27.17 -3.18
N GLY A 291 -11.97 26.94 -3.47
CA GLY A 291 -13.02 26.76 -2.45
C GLY A 291 -13.28 25.31 -2.03
N SER A 292 -12.73 24.31 -2.73
CA SER A 292 -12.98 22.89 -2.46
C SER A 292 -11.81 22.19 -1.76
N LEU A 293 -10.58 22.64 -2.00
CA LEU A 293 -9.38 21.93 -1.57
C LEU A 293 -9.11 22.14 -0.07
N GLU A 294 -9.20 21.05 0.69
CA GLU A 294 -9.04 21.03 2.15
C GLU A 294 -7.61 20.68 2.59
N SER A 295 -6.90 19.84 1.81
CA SER A 295 -5.54 19.37 2.07
C SER A 295 -4.69 19.39 0.81
N LEU A 296 -3.47 19.92 0.92
CA LEU A 296 -2.50 19.99 -0.16
C LEU A 296 -1.13 19.51 0.33
N TRP A 297 -0.56 18.52 -0.36
CA TRP A 297 0.81 18.08 -0.17
C TRP A 297 1.61 18.35 -1.45
N ILE A 298 2.72 19.05 -1.30
CA ILE A 298 3.65 19.33 -2.40
C ILE A 298 4.99 18.67 -2.07
N TYR A 299 5.42 17.80 -2.98
CA TYR A 299 6.73 17.16 -2.91
C TYR A 299 7.70 17.88 -3.82
N GLY A 300 8.81 18.36 -3.25
CA GLY A 300 9.88 18.98 -4.03
C GLY A 300 10.50 18.03 -5.05
N TRP A 301 11.19 18.59 -6.03
CA TRP A 301 12.03 17.89 -6.98
C TRP A 301 13.34 18.66 -7.18
N ASP A 302 14.38 18.00 -7.70
CA ASP A 302 15.77 18.43 -7.62
C ASP A 302 16.06 19.88 -8.04
N LYS A 303 15.33 20.39 -9.04
CA LYS A 303 15.52 21.74 -9.58
C LYS A 303 14.47 22.76 -9.13
N LEU A 304 13.52 22.38 -8.29
CA LEU A 304 12.47 23.27 -7.81
C LEU A 304 13.02 24.31 -6.84
N LYS A 305 13.14 25.55 -7.31
CA LYS A 305 13.69 26.65 -6.49
C LYS A 305 12.65 27.35 -5.61
N SER A 306 11.39 27.34 -6.04
CA SER A 306 10.33 28.10 -5.37
C SER A 306 8.96 27.51 -5.65
N ILE A 307 8.07 27.64 -4.67
CA ILE A 307 6.66 27.27 -4.78
C ILE A 307 5.86 28.47 -5.31
N PRO A 308 4.84 28.30 -6.17
CA PRO A 308 4.05 29.38 -6.74
C PRO A 308 3.28 30.14 -5.65
N HIS A 309 3.39 31.47 -5.65
CA HIS A 309 2.65 32.32 -4.72
C HIS A 309 1.13 32.17 -4.87
N GLN A 310 0.65 31.68 -6.03
CA GLN A 310 -0.75 31.43 -6.34
C GLN A 310 -1.43 30.45 -5.37
N LEU A 311 -0.67 29.63 -4.64
CA LEU A 311 -1.23 28.77 -3.58
C LEU A 311 -1.93 29.56 -2.48
N GLN A 312 -1.59 30.84 -2.28
CA GLN A 312 -2.28 31.72 -1.34
C GLN A 312 -3.78 31.89 -1.66
N HIS A 313 -4.18 31.62 -2.90
CA HIS A 313 -5.58 31.71 -3.32
C HIS A 313 -6.41 30.50 -2.88
N LEU A 314 -5.80 29.45 -2.31
CA LEU A 314 -6.51 28.28 -1.81
C LEU A 314 -7.08 28.57 -0.41
N THR A 315 -8.35 29.00 -0.38
CA THR A 315 -8.99 29.53 0.84
C THR A 315 -9.60 28.45 1.73
N ALA A 316 -9.90 27.27 1.18
CA ALA A 316 -10.52 26.16 1.89
C ALA A 316 -9.53 25.23 2.64
N LEU A 317 -8.23 25.49 2.53
CA LEU A 317 -7.20 24.67 3.17
C LEU A 317 -7.36 24.70 4.69
N LYS A 318 -7.77 23.56 5.26
CA LYS A 318 -7.91 23.39 6.70
C LYS A 318 -6.55 23.06 7.28
N GLY A 319 -5.75 24.09 7.56
CA GLY A 319 -4.55 23.98 8.40
C GLY A 319 -3.63 22.80 8.05
N GLY A 320 -3.31 22.63 6.76
CA GLY A 320 -2.13 21.88 6.32
C GLY A 320 -0.99 22.87 6.20
N GLY A 321 -0.04 22.84 7.14
CA GLY A 321 1.05 23.80 7.22
C GLY A 321 1.92 23.82 5.97
N ALA A 322 1.65 24.77 5.07
CA ALA A 322 2.60 25.23 4.06
C ALA A 322 3.74 26.09 4.66
N THR A 323 3.90 26.09 5.99
CA THR A 323 4.92 26.85 6.73
C THR A 323 5.65 26.06 7.81
N ILE A 324 5.56 24.73 7.84
CA ILE A 324 6.22 23.93 8.88
C ILE A 324 7.49 23.23 8.37
N ALA A 325 7.59 22.89 7.07
CA ALA A 325 8.75 22.15 6.57
C ALA A 325 10.06 22.96 6.59
N SER A 326 10.06 24.22 6.12
CA SER A 326 11.29 25.04 6.14
C SER A 326 11.70 25.44 7.55
N ASP A 327 10.72 25.69 8.43
CA ASP A 327 10.98 26.11 9.80
C ASP A 327 11.46 24.91 10.64
N LEU A 328 10.82 23.74 10.53
CA LEU A 328 11.30 22.52 11.21
C LEU A 328 12.62 22.01 10.65
N GLU A 329 12.87 22.15 9.35
CA GLU A 329 14.17 21.78 8.77
C GLU A 329 15.28 22.71 9.27
N SER A 330 15.02 24.01 9.33
CA SER A 330 15.95 25.00 9.91
C SER A 330 16.21 24.71 11.40
N ILE A 331 15.17 24.53 12.21
CA ILE A 331 15.29 24.22 13.64
C ILE A 331 15.96 22.85 13.84
N GLY A 332 15.61 21.86 13.02
CA GLY A 332 16.17 20.51 13.04
C GLY A 332 17.65 20.50 12.72
N ASN A 333 18.09 21.29 11.75
CA ASN A 333 19.50 21.46 11.41
C ASN A 333 20.29 22.11 12.55
N GLU A 334 19.73 23.09 13.25
CA GLU A 334 20.37 23.69 14.43
C GLU A 334 20.44 22.71 15.61
N ILE A 335 19.39 21.92 15.85
CA ILE A 335 19.40 20.84 16.85
C ILE A 335 20.46 19.78 16.49
N ALA A 336 20.56 19.40 15.21
CA ALA A 336 21.55 18.44 14.73
C ALA A 336 23.00 18.94 14.91
N LYS A 337 23.26 20.24 14.67
CA LYS A 337 24.56 20.85 14.98
C LYS A 337 24.87 20.78 16.47
N LYS A 338 23.88 21.04 17.34
CA LYS A 338 24.03 20.92 18.80
C LYS A 338 24.32 19.48 19.25
N CYS A 339 23.89 18.45 18.52
CA CYS A 339 24.25 17.05 18.77
C CYS A 339 25.75 16.74 18.63
N GLY A 340 26.53 17.58 17.93
CA GLY A 340 27.99 17.49 17.86
C GLY A 340 28.54 16.16 17.36
N GLY A 341 27.88 15.52 16.40
CA GLY A 341 28.35 14.29 15.74
C GLY A 341 28.07 12.98 16.48
N LEU A 342 27.21 12.98 17.51
CA LEU A 342 26.82 11.77 18.24
C LEU A 342 25.51 11.18 17.67
N PRO A 343 25.54 10.07 16.89
CA PRO A 343 24.36 9.57 16.17
C PRO A 343 23.22 9.11 17.08
N LEU A 344 23.56 8.56 18.25
CA LEU A 344 22.58 8.16 19.26
C LEU A 344 21.78 9.35 19.79
N LEU A 345 22.41 10.52 19.93
CA LEU A 345 21.73 11.74 20.40
C LEU A 345 20.75 12.27 19.35
N ALA A 346 21.16 12.27 18.08
CA ALA A 346 20.29 12.64 16.97
C ALA A 346 19.07 11.70 16.88
N LYS A 347 19.27 10.39 17.07
CA LYS A 347 18.19 9.40 17.05
C LYS A 347 17.19 9.61 18.19
N VAL A 348 17.68 9.86 19.41
CA VAL A 348 16.84 10.06 20.60
C VAL A 348 16.03 11.37 20.48
N LEU A 349 16.67 12.47 20.08
CA LEU A 349 15.97 13.75 19.88
C LEU A 349 14.99 13.69 18.72
N GLY A 350 15.36 13.04 17.61
CA GLY A 350 14.47 12.82 16.47
C GLY A 350 13.22 12.03 16.86
N GLY A 351 13.37 10.99 17.68
CA GLY A 351 12.23 10.24 18.23
C GLY A 351 11.38 11.05 19.20
N THR A 352 12.00 11.91 20.03
CA THR A 352 11.30 12.79 20.98
C THR A 352 10.51 13.90 20.27
N LEU A 353 11.04 14.39 19.15
CA LEU A 353 10.46 15.46 18.33
C LEU A 353 9.45 14.96 17.29
N HIS A 354 9.41 13.65 17.05
CA HIS A 354 8.53 13.04 16.06
C HIS A 354 7.06 13.33 16.37
N GLY A 355 6.37 13.96 15.41
CA GLY A 355 4.95 14.33 15.54
C GLY A 355 4.66 15.59 16.38
N LYS A 356 5.70 16.32 16.83
CA LYS A 356 5.56 17.58 17.58
C LYS A 356 5.52 18.82 16.68
N GLN A 357 4.88 19.89 17.15
CA GLN A 357 4.75 21.16 16.42
C GLN A 357 6.02 22.03 16.53
N ALA A 358 6.20 23.01 15.63
CA ALA A 358 7.40 23.85 15.54
C ALA A 358 7.72 24.62 16.84
N GLN A 359 6.70 25.04 17.60
CA GLN A 359 6.90 25.70 18.90
C GLN A 359 7.62 24.78 19.90
N GLU A 360 7.32 23.48 19.89
CA GLU A 360 7.97 22.50 20.78
C GLU A 360 9.44 22.25 20.37
N TRP A 361 9.73 22.28 19.06
CA TRP A 361 11.11 22.19 18.58
C TRP A 361 11.94 23.41 19.01
N HIS A 362 11.35 24.61 18.98
CA HIS A 362 11.99 25.83 19.49
C HIS A 362 12.24 25.80 21.00
N LEU A 363 11.33 25.23 21.79
CA LEU A 363 11.53 25.07 23.24
C LEU A 363 12.74 24.18 23.55
N ILE A 364 12.93 23.10 22.79
CA ILE A 364 14.11 22.23 22.93
C ILE A 364 15.37 22.93 22.43
N LEU A 365 15.33 23.62 21.29
CA LEU A 365 16.48 24.34 20.74
C LEU A 365 17.02 25.43 21.69
N ASN A 366 16.11 26.16 22.36
CA ASN A 366 16.42 27.28 23.27
C ASN A 366 16.52 26.88 24.75
N SER A 367 16.54 25.57 25.05
CA SER A 367 16.65 25.10 26.43
C SER A 367 17.98 25.53 27.07
N ARG A 368 17.92 26.06 28.31
CA ARG A 368 19.10 26.48 29.10
C ARG A 368 20.10 25.35 29.38
N LEU A 369 19.73 24.10 29.09
CA LEU A 369 20.54 22.90 29.29
C LEU A 369 21.65 22.72 28.22
N TRP A 370 21.62 23.50 27.14
CA TRP A 370 22.70 23.52 26.15
C TRP A 370 23.95 24.28 26.63
N ASP A 371 23.81 25.22 27.58
CA ASP A 371 24.82 26.26 27.89
C ASP A 371 25.62 26.03 29.19
N THR A 372 25.37 24.97 29.95
CA THR A 372 26.13 24.68 31.19
C THR A 372 27.49 24.05 30.86
N GLU A 373 28.60 24.53 31.42
CA GLU A 373 29.96 24.06 31.07
C GLU A 373 30.40 22.76 31.77
N ASP A 374 29.68 22.27 32.79
CA ASP A 374 30.12 21.12 33.60
C ASP A 374 29.36 19.81 33.26
N GLY A 375 30.03 18.83 32.64
CA GLY A 375 29.54 17.44 32.50
C GLY A 375 29.24 16.87 31.09
N ASN A 376 29.28 15.54 30.98
CA ASN A 376 29.18 14.73 29.75
C ASN A 376 27.94 15.07 28.89
N LYS A 377 28.19 15.60 27.67
CA LYS A 377 27.18 16.04 26.69
C LYS A 377 26.10 14.99 26.38
N ALA A 378 26.43 13.70 26.43
CA ALA A 378 25.48 12.61 26.17
C ALA A 378 24.42 12.46 27.28
N LEU A 379 24.81 12.61 28.55
CA LEU A 379 23.88 12.51 29.68
C LEU A 379 22.86 13.66 29.69
N ARG A 380 23.24 14.84 29.18
CA ARG A 380 22.36 16.02 29.08
C ARG A 380 21.22 15.82 28.10
N VAL A 381 21.53 15.29 26.93
CA VAL A 381 20.54 15.04 25.87
C VAL A 381 19.62 13.87 26.25
N LEU A 382 20.13 12.85 26.93
CA LEU A 382 19.29 11.80 27.49
C LEU A 382 18.35 12.33 28.57
N ARG A 383 18.81 13.25 29.42
CA ARG A 383 17.96 13.93 30.41
C ARG A 383 16.88 14.80 29.75
N LEU A 384 17.21 15.52 28.68
CA LEU A 384 16.22 16.25 27.88
C LEU A 384 15.16 15.31 27.30
N SER A 385 15.55 14.17 26.72
CA SER A 385 14.59 13.19 26.21
C SER A 385 13.67 12.66 27.32
N PHE A 386 14.22 12.39 28.50
CA PHE A 386 13.46 11.97 29.67
C PHE A 386 12.47 13.05 30.16
N ASP A 387 12.93 14.31 30.29
CA ASP A 387 12.10 15.42 30.78
C ASP A 387 10.93 15.74 29.85
N TYR A 388 11.08 15.47 28.54
CA TYR A 388 10.05 15.70 27.52
C TYR A 388 9.24 14.45 27.14
N LEU A 389 9.41 13.32 27.83
CA LEU A 389 8.51 12.16 27.69
C LEU A 389 7.07 12.58 27.97
N SER A 390 6.17 12.29 27.02
CA SER A 390 4.78 12.74 27.01
C SER A 390 3.93 12.20 28.16
N SER A 391 4.36 11.12 28.82
CA SER A 391 3.60 10.43 29.86
C SER A 391 4.40 10.33 31.17
N PRO A 392 3.83 10.71 32.32
CA PRO A 392 4.43 10.46 33.63
C PRO A 392 4.73 8.97 33.88
N THR A 393 3.91 8.07 33.32
CA THR A 393 4.10 6.62 33.43
C THR A 393 5.35 6.15 32.69
N LEU A 394 5.65 6.74 31.53
CA LEU A 394 6.88 6.44 30.79
C LEU A 394 8.14 6.94 31.52
N LYS A 395 8.05 8.10 32.19
CA LYS A 395 9.14 8.62 33.03
C LYS A 395 9.43 7.67 34.20
N LYS A 396 8.40 7.14 34.87
CA LYS A 396 8.58 6.13 35.91
C LYS A 396 9.23 4.85 35.38
N CYS A 397 8.78 4.36 34.23
CA CYS A 397 9.36 3.18 33.57
C CYS A 397 10.86 3.37 33.26
N PHE A 398 11.25 4.50 32.67
CA PHE A 398 12.66 4.79 32.42
C PHE A 398 13.51 4.92 33.69
N ALA A 399 12.97 5.55 34.74
CA ALA A 399 13.65 5.64 36.03
C ALA A 399 13.84 4.27 36.68
N TYR A 400 12.85 3.39 36.60
CA TYR A 400 12.92 2.02 37.10
C TYR A 400 13.95 1.18 36.35
N CYS A 401 13.97 1.24 35.01
CA CYS A 401 14.96 0.57 34.18
C CYS A 401 16.40 1.04 34.47
N SER A 402 16.58 2.25 34.99
CA SER A 402 17.89 2.80 35.36
C SER A 402 18.48 2.21 36.66
N ILE A 403 17.69 1.47 37.44
CA ILE A 403 18.13 0.80 38.68
C ILE A 403 19.00 -0.42 38.36
N PHE A 404 18.79 -1.04 37.20
CA PHE A 404 19.55 -2.22 36.80
C PHE A 404 20.96 -1.84 36.34
N PRO A 405 21.99 -2.63 36.71
CA PRO A 405 23.35 -2.42 36.24
C PRO A 405 23.45 -2.45 34.71
N LYS A 406 24.48 -1.80 34.17
CA LYS A 406 24.78 -1.87 32.73
C LYS A 406 24.95 -3.35 32.31
N ASP A 407 24.37 -3.69 31.16
CA ASP A 407 24.36 -5.03 30.55
C ASP A 407 23.56 -6.10 31.33
N PHE A 408 22.74 -5.69 32.30
CA PHE A 408 21.81 -6.58 32.98
C PHE A 408 20.71 -7.05 32.01
N ARG A 409 20.57 -8.37 31.87
CA ARG A 409 19.59 -9.00 30.97
C ARG A 409 18.24 -9.07 31.69
N ILE A 410 17.29 -8.28 31.22
CA ILE A 410 15.91 -8.28 31.73
C ILE A 410 15.05 -9.17 30.83
N GLU A 411 14.40 -10.18 31.41
CA GLU A 411 13.45 -11.00 30.65
C GLU A 411 12.16 -10.22 30.41
N ARG A 412 11.60 -10.32 29.18
CA ARG A 412 10.45 -9.52 28.74
C ARG A 412 9.24 -9.75 29.64
N GLU A 413 9.01 -11.00 30.02
CA GLU A 413 7.89 -11.42 30.85
C GLU A 413 8.04 -10.89 32.29
N GLU A 414 9.26 -10.82 32.80
CA GLU A 414 9.57 -10.24 34.11
C GLU A 414 9.34 -8.72 34.13
N LEU A 415 9.75 -8.01 33.07
CA LEU A 415 9.47 -6.58 32.90
C LEU A 415 7.97 -6.27 32.85
N ILE A 416 7.18 -7.12 32.19
CA ILE A 416 5.73 -6.99 32.10
C ILE A 416 5.05 -7.31 33.44
N GLN A 417 5.49 -8.36 34.14
CA GLN A 417 4.90 -8.72 35.44
C GLN A 417 5.22 -7.70 36.53
N LEU A 418 6.44 -7.16 36.56
CA LEU A 418 6.84 -6.10 37.48
C LEU A 418 6.07 -4.81 37.21
N TRP A 419 5.70 -4.53 35.95
CA TRP A 419 4.86 -3.41 35.55
C TRP A 419 3.40 -3.55 36.00
N MET A 420 2.86 -4.77 36.11
CA MET A 420 1.50 -4.99 36.60
C MET A 420 1.37 -4.85 38.13
N ALA A 421 2.48 -4.76 38.88
CA ALA A 421 2.51 -4.72 40.34
C ALA A 421 2.61 -3.29 40.94
N GLU A 422 2.66 -2.26 40.09
CA GLU A 422 2.67 -0.82 40.45
C GLU A 422 1.41 -0.13 39.93
#